data_AF-A0A8J6LS01-F1
#
_entry.id   AF-A0A8J6LS01-F1
#
_cell.length_a   1.000
_cell.length_b   1.000
_cell.length_c   1.000
_cell.angle_alpha   90.00
_cell.angle_beta   90.00
_cell.angle_gamma   90.00
#
_symmetry.space_group_name_H-M   'P 1'
#
loop_
_entity.id
_entity.type
_entity.pdbx_description
1 polymer ?
#
loop_
_entity_poly.entity_id
_entity_poly.type
_entity_poly.pdbx_seq_one_letter_code
_entity_poly.pdbx_strand_id
1 'polypeptide(L)'
;MKITCLTLVFLLVFNSFPVAAANTRSDTGEMVIKIGVATAVVVGAVCLIRTAIINGKAGKLYHEGEKLAAAGDWPGAVQAYTKAWELNPDYKDVAAKLAEAKEKAGTMYLRLGDEAWKEKKLEAAEAYYRQALQYIPASTEARQKLNQLAQELAWVHYRRGLSYEAVNRWPEALQEYERAYLLAPEISEFADHYRRAKANADQNLPLRTVLFFINHTSTAGVEELLARELQQQMQAAANGKYVMLDYTRTQAVLTEQAAALGGELDEKLALDLGRILGVDEVVIGAIHSFEVRNRVRIEVSAKRLQIPTGRVNKEVKPFTYTFARGATAANWRDELPKLATELAKRLN
;
A
#
# COMPACT_ATOMS: atom_id res chain seq x y z
N MET A 1 28.87 28.61 -3.58
CA MET A 1 29.03 29.98 -4.11
C MET A 1 29.03 30.95 -2.93
N LYS A 2 30.07 31.69 -2.52
CA LYS A 2 31.30 32.11 -3.20
C LYS A 2 32.34 32.63 -2.15
N ILE A 3 33.14 31.76 -1.52
CA ILE A 3 34.45 32.21 -0.96
C ILE A 3 35.37 32.56 -2.14
N THR A 4 35.29 31.75 -3.20
CA THR A 4 35.98 31.95 -4.48
C THR A 4 35.60 33.20 -5.25
N CYS A 5 34.42 33.80 -5.06
CA CYS A 5 34.09 35.08 -5.75
C CYS A 5 34.40 36.30 -4.89
N LEU A 6 34.48 36.16 -3.55
CA LEU A 6 34.94 37.26 -2.71
C LEU A 6 36.45 37.46 -2.89
N THR A 7 37.22 36.36 -3.00
CA THR A 7 38.62 36.42 -3.39
C THR A 7 38.80 36.94 -4.82
N LEU A 8 37.92 36.57 -5.77
CA LEU A 8 37.96 37.06 -7.16
C LEU A 8 37.64 38.56 -7.26
N VAL A 9 36.64 39.05 -6.52
CA VAL A 9 36.28 40.49 -6.50
C VAL A 9 37.40 41.30 -5.85
N PHE A 10 38.06 40.77 -4.82
CA PHE A 10 39.19 41.43 -4.18
C PHE A 10 40.46 41.44 -5.06
N LEU A 11 40.72 40.36 -5.82
CA LEU A 11 41.79 40.31 -6.83
C LEU A 11 41.54 41.26 -8.01
N LEU A 12 40.29 41.51 -8.39
CA LEU A 12 39.91 42.45 -9.46
C LEU A 12 40.07 43.92 -9.04
N VAL A 13 39.73 44.26 -7.79
CA VAL A 13 39.87 45.64 -7.28
C VAL A 13 41.34 46.04 -7.14
N PHE A 14 42.23 45.10 -6.80
CA PHE A 14 43.67 45.37 -6.65
C PHE A 14 44.48 45.26 -7.95
N ASN A 15 43.95 44.65 -9.01
CA ASN A 15 44.58 44.66 -10.34
C ASN A 15 44.36 45.97 -11.13
N SER A 16 43.65 46.95 -10.55
CA SER A 16 43.31 48.22 -11.21
C SER A 16 44.30 49.36 -10.91
N PHE A 17 45.38 49.10 -10.17
CA PHE A 17 46.43 50.10 -9.95
C PHE A 17 47.40 50.13 -11.15
N PRO A 18 47.69 51.30 -11.75
CA PRO A 18 48.52 51.39 -12.94
C PRO A 18 49.95 50.98 -12.61
N VAL A 19 50.48 50.02 -13.37
CA VAL A 19 51.89 49.61 -13.35
C VAL A 19 52.72 50.77 -13.93
N ALA A 20 53.24 51.62 -13.05
CA ALA A 20 54.33 52.53 -13.41
C ALA A 20 55.64 51.74 -13.34
N ALA A 21 56.25 51.52 -14.50
CA ALA A 21 57.54 50.85 -14.63
C ALA A 21 58.66 51.72 -14.05
N ALA A 22 59.29 51.26 -12.96
CA ALA A 22 60.61 51.73 -12.55
C ALA A 22 61.44 50.55 -12.01
N ASN A 23 62.59 50.34 -12.63
CA ASN A 23 63.60 49.34 -12.29
C ASN A 23 64.15 49.53 -10.87
N THR A 24 63.86 48.63 -9.94
CA THR A 24 64.76 48.29 -8.83
C THR A 24 64.53 46.85 -8.35
N ARG A 25 65.55 46.01 -8.56
CA ARG A 25 65.65 44.61 -8.16
C ARG A 25 66.05 44.54 -6.68
N SER A 26 65.10 44.72 -5.75
CA SER A 26 65.24 44.40 -4.31
C SER A 26 63.95 44.58 -3.48
N ASP A 27 62.87 45.14 -4.04
CA ASP A 27 61.68 45.55 -3.26
C ASP A 27 60.47 44.61 -3.42
N THR A 28 60.57 43.65 -4.34
CA THR A 28 59.48 42.73 -4.67
C THR A 28 59.22 41.70 -3.58
N GLY A 29 60.23 41.30 -2.80
CA GLY A 29 60.07 40.31 -1.73
C GLY A 29 59.38 40.87 -0.48
N GLU A 30 59.74 42.10 -0.07
CA GLU A 30 59.17 42.75 1.12
C GLU A 30 57.72 43.20 0.89
N MET A 31 57.42 43.70 -0.32
CA MET A 31 56.07 44.06 -0.73
C MET A 31 55.13 42.85 -0.77
N VAL A 32 55.60 41.69 -1.27
CA VAL A 32 54.80 40.45 -1.33
C VAL A 32 54.51 39.91 0.07
N ILE A 33 55.45 39.99 1.02
CA ILE A 33 55.24 39.57 2.42
C ILE A 33 54.19 40.47 3.09
N LYS A 34 54.28 41.80 2.93
CA LYS A 34 53.31 42.75 3.54
C LYS A 34 51.89 42.55 2.99
N ILE A 35 51.74 42.30 1.69
CA ILE A 35 50.43 42.00 1.06
C ILE A 35 49.88 40.64 1.54
N GLY A 36 50.74 39.62 1.66
CA GLY A 36 50.37 38.30 2.19
C GLY A 36 49.89 38.34 3.65
N VAL A 37 50.55 39.12 4.51
CA VAL A 37 50.14 39.31 5.91
C VAL A 37 48.83 40.09 6.01
N ALA A 38 48.67 41.18 5.26
CA ALA A 38 47.44 41.99 5.28
C ALA A 38 46.21 41.18 4.82
N THR A 39 46.35 40.39 3.76
CA THR A 39 45.29 39.50 3.27
C THR A 39 44.92 38.41 4.27
N ALA A 40 45.91 37.77 4.92
CA ALA A 40 45.66 36.77 5.96
C ALA A 40 44.88 37.35 7.16
N VAL A 41 45.22 38.56 7.60
CA VAL A 41 44.53 39.25 8.70
C VAL A 41 43.09 39.58 8.34
N VAL A 42 42.83 40.11 7.13
CA VAL A 42 41.47 40.44 6.68
C VAL A 42 40.62 39.18 6.55
N VAL A 43 41.15 38.11 5.96
CA VAL A 43 40.45 36.81 5.87
C VAL A 43 40.16 36.26 7.26
N GLY A 44 41.13 36.33 8.19
CA GLY A 44 40.94 35.94 9.59
C GLY A 44 39.83 36.73 10.28
N ALA A 45 39.83 38.06 10.13
CA ALA A 45 38.81 38.93 10.72
C ALA A 45 37.41 38.65 10.15
N VAL A 46 37.27 38.47 8.83
CA VAL A 46 36.01 38.13 8.18
C VAL A 46 35.50 36.76 8.66
N CYS A 47 36.39 35.77 8.80
CA CYS A 47 36.04 34.47 9.37
C CYS A 47 35.54 34.60 10.82
N LEU A 48 36.23 35.34 11.68
CA LEU A 48 35.82 35.55 13.08
C LEU A 48 34.47 36.28 13.19
N ILE A 49 34.25 37.33 12.39
CA ILE A 49 32.97 38.06 12.35
C ILE A 49 31.84 37.13 11.90
N ARG A 50 32.06 36.34 10.85
CA ARG A 50 31.07 35.37 10.36
C ARG A 50 30.73 34.35 11.45
N THR A 51 31.73 33.79 12.12
CA THR A 51 31.53 32.84 13.22
C THR A 51 30.77 33.46 14.38
N ALA A 52 31.09 34.71 14.76
CA ALA A 52 30.37 35.42 15.81
C ALA A 52 28.88 35.67 15.45
N ILE A 53 28.59 36.03 14.20
CA ILE A 53 27.21 36.21 13.73
C ILE A 53 26.44 34.87 13.74
N ILE A 54 27.06 33.80 13.26
CA ILE A 54 26.47 32.45 13.26
C ILE A 54 26.18 32.02 14.70
N ASN A 55 27.15 32.17 15.61
CA ASN A 55 27.00 31.82 17.02
C ASN A 55 25.92 32.66 17.71
N GLY A 56 25.82 33.95 17.39
CA GLY A 56 24.76 34.80 17.93
C GLY A 56 23.36 34.37 17.48
N LYS A 57 23.20 33.95 16.21
CA LYS A 57 21.93 33.42 15.70
C LYS A 57 21.60 32.04 16.27
N ALA A 58 22.58 31.13 16.28
CA ALA A 58 22.45 29.81 16.89
C ALA A 58 22.10 29.92 18.38
N GLY A 59 22.70 30.87 19.10
CA GLY A 59 22.40 31.12 20.50
C GLY A 59 20.99 31.60 20.79
N LYS A 60 20.42 32.45 19.93
CA LYS A 60 19.01 32.86 20.05
C LYS A 60 18.06 31.67 19.87
N LEU A 61 18.28 30.86 18.83
CA LEU A 61 17.46 29.67 18.56
C LEU A 61 17.62 28.58 19.64
N TYR A 62 18.84 28.41 20.16
CA TYR A 62 19.10 27.50 21.27
C TYR A 62 18.31 27.94 22.52
N HIS A 63 18.33 29.22 22.87
CA HIS A 63 17.58 29.72 24.03
C HIS A 63 16.06 29.66 23.83
N GLU A 64 15.59 29.88 22.60
CA GLU A 64 14.19 29.64 22.24
C GLU A 64 13.80 28.17 22.45
N GLY A 65 14.65 27.23 22.04
CA GLY A 65 14.47 25.81 22.30
C GLY A 65 14.41 25.46 23.79
N GLU A 66 15.26 26.09 24.61
CA GLU A 66 15.21 25.92 26.08
C GLU A 66 13.90 26.41 26.67
N LYS A 67 13.42 27.57 26.22
CA LYS A 67 12.15 28.13 26.67
C LYS A 67 10.96 27.24 26.29
N LEU A 68 10.95 26.72 25.06
CA LEU A 68 9.90 25.81 24.58
C LEU A 68 9.93 24.47 25.34
N ALA A 69 11.11 23.91 25.56
CA ALA A 69 11.30 22.71 26.36
C ALA A 69 10.81 22.91 27.81
N ALA A 70 11.15 24.04 28.43
CA ALA A 70 10.67 24.39 29.77
C ALA A 70 9.14 24.56 29.83
N ALA A 71 8.51 24.99 28.73
CA ALA A 71 7.06 25.06 28.60
C ALA A 71 6.40 23.71 28.27
N GLY A 72 7.18 22.64 28.04
CA GLY A 72 6.68 21.33 27.63
C GLY A 72 6.28 21.24 26.14
N ASP A 73 6.51 22.29 25.35
CA ASP A 73 6.34 22.26 23.90
C ASP A 73 7.55 21.59 23.25
N TRP A 74 7.59 20.26 23.37
CA TRP A 74 8.67 19.45 22.83
C TRP A 74 8.77 19.51 21.30
N PRO A 75 7.67 19.50 20.51
CA PRO A 75 7.73 19.73 19.07
C PRO A 75 8.37 21.08 18.70
N GLY A 76 7.97 22.15 19.37
CA GLY A 76 8.55 23.48 19.19
C GLY A 76 10.05 23.50 19.55
N ALA A 77 10.42 22.88 20.67
CA ALA A 77 11.81 22.77 21.09
C ALA A 77 12.67 22.01 20.06
N VAL A 78 12.17 20.90 19.52
CA VAL A 78 12.83 20.15 18.43
C VAL A 78 13.08 21.07 17.23
N GLN A 79 12.08 21.86 16.82
CA GLN A 79 12.22 22.78 15.70
C GLN A 79 13.29 23.85 15.94
N ALA A 80 13.28 24.49 17.12
CA ALA A 80 14.24 25.53 17.48
C ALA A 80 15.67 24.99 17.59
N TYR A 81 15.85 23.85 18.26
CA TYR A 81 17.16 23.19 18.35
C TYR A 81 17.67 22.67 17.01
N THR A 82 16.77 22.21 16.12
CA THR A 82 17.15 21.77 14.76
C THR A 82 17.73 22.95 13.98
N LYS A 83 17.06 24.10 14.00
CA LYS A 83 17.58 25.32 13.35
C LYS A 83 18.90 25.79 13.97
N ALA A 84 19.06 25.67 15.29
CA ALA A 84 20.32 26.00 15.95
C ALA A 84 21.46 25.06 15.53
N TRP A 85 21.19 23.75 15.47
CA TRP A 85 22.13 22.73 15.03
C TRP A 85 22.51 22.90 13.54
N GLU A 86 21.55 23.21 12.66
CA GLU A 86 21.82 23.49 11.24
C GLU A 86 22.73 24.71 11.03
N LEU A 87 22.66 25.71 11.92
CA LEU A 87 23.52 26.89 11.87
C LEU A 87 24.93 26.61 12.41
N ASN A 88 25.01 25.94 13.56
CA ASN A 88 26.27 25.53 14.15
C ASN A 88 26.07 24.24 14.99
N PRO A 89 26.48 23.07 14.45
CA PRO A 89 26.39 21.79 15.16
C PRO A 89 27.20 21.74 16.47
N ASP A 90 28.28 22.52 16.57
CA ASP A 90 29.18 22.60 17.72
C ASP A 90 28.77 23.69 18.72
N TYR A 91 27.62 24.32 18.52
CA TYR A 91 27.12 25.34 19.45
C TYR A 91 26.65 24.69 20.75
N LYS A 92 27.48 24.79 21.80
CA LYS A 92 27.21 24.20 23.12
C LYS A 92 26.87 22.71 23.00
N ASP A 93 25.84 22.27 23.70
CA ASP A 93 25.28 20.91 23.75
C ASP A 93 24.01 20.79 22.88
N VAL A 94 23.85 21.60 21.82
CA VAL A 94 22.64 21.63 20.99
C VAL A 94 22.27 20.25 20.41
N ALA A 95 23.26 19.42 20.07
CA ALA A 95 23.01 18.06 19.60
C ALA A 95 22.35 17.18 20.68
N ALA A 96 22.82 17.28 21.93
CA ALA A 96 22.24 16.56 23.07
C ALA A 96 20.84 17.09 23.40
N LYS A 97 20.66 18.42 23.42
CA LYS A 97 19.34 19.05 23.63
C LYS A 97 18.32 18.68 22.57
N LEU A 98 18.73 18.62 21.30
CA LEU A 98 17.87 18.18 20.21
C LEU A 98 17.48 16.70 20.37
N ALA A 99 18.42 15.83 20.73
CA ALA A 99 18.13 14.42 20.97
C ALA A 99 17.16 14.24 22.15
N GLU A 100 17.37 14.94 23.26
CA GLU A 100 16.47 14.94 24.42
C GLU A 100 15.06 15.42 24.03
N ALA A 101 14.97 16.54 23.31
CA ALA A 101 13.69 17.10 22.87
C ALA A 101 12.94 16.14 21.93
N LYS A 102 13.65 15.45 21.02
CA LYS A 102 13.06 14.42 20.15
C LYS A 102 12.51 13.25 20.96
N GLU A 103 13.27 12.76 21.94
CA GLU A 103 12.83 11.67 22.81
C GLU A 103 11.56 12.08 23.57
N LYS A 104 11.56 13.27 24.19
CA LYS A 104 10.40 13.78 24.93
C LYS A 104 9.18 13.99 24.03
N ALA A 105 9.35 14.52 22.82
CA ALA A 105 8.28 14.68 21.85
C ALA A 105 7.71 13.30 21.44
N GLY A 106 8.57 12.33 21.14
CA GLY A 106 8.15 10.98 20.79
C GLY A 106 7.40 10.28 21.91
N THR A 107 7.88 10.35 23.15
CA THR A 107 7.18 9.80 24.33
C THR A 107 5.84 10.49 24.57
N MET A 108 5.76 11.81 24.37
CA MET A 108 4.50 12.55 24.47
C MET A 108 3.48 12.03 23.45
N TYR A 109 3.88 11.84 22.20
CA TYR A 109 3.00 11.31 21.15
C TYR A 109 2.61 9.85 21.37
N LEU A 110 3.49 9.00 21.93
CA LEU A 110 3.12 7.66 22.38
C LEU A 110 1.98 7.70 23.39
N ARG A 111 2.09 8.56 24.43
CA ARG A 111 1.05 8.72 25.45
C ARG A 111 -0.27 9.21 24.87
N LEU A 112 -0.22 10.20 23.97
CA LEU A 112 -1.43 10.70 23.28
C LEU A 112 -2.08 9.62 22.41
N GLY A 113 -1.27 8.78 21.76
CA GLY A 113 -1.75 7.63 21.01
C GLY A 113 -2.46 6.61 21.90
N ASP A 114 -1.87 6.29 23.06
CA ASP A 114 -2.48 5.37 24.04
C ASP A 114 -3.82 5.89 24.58
N GLU A 115 -3.89 7.20 24.88
CA GLU A 115 -5.11 7.87 25.32
C GLU A 115 -6.19 7.83 24.24
N ALA A 116 -5.84 8.17 22.99
CA ALA A 116 -6.76 8.12 21.86
C ALA A 116 -7.28 6.70 21.59
N TRP A 117 -6.41 5.69 21.68
CA TRP A 117 -6.83 4.30 21.48
C TRP A 117 -7.77 3.83 22.60
N LYS A 118 -7.47 4.17 23.86
CA LYS A 118 -8.37 3.89 24.98
C LYS A 118 -9.77 4.50 24.79
N GLU A 119 -9.83 5.69 24.20
CA GLU A 119 -11.08 6.37 23.84
C GLU A 119 -11.73 5.87 22.54
N LYS A 120 -11.20 4.80 21.92
CA LYS A 120 -11.66 4.25 20.63
C LYS A 120 -11.59 5.24 19.46
N LYS A 121 -10.76 6.27 19.57
CA LYS A 121 -10.41 7.20 18.48
C LYS A 121 -9.24 6.64 17.69
N LEU A 122 -9.46 5.54 17.00
CA LEU A 122 -8.39 4.71 16.42
C LEU A 122 -7.56 5.48 15.37
N GLU A 123 -8.18 6.25 14.50
CA GLU A 123 -7.46 7.06 13.49
C GLU A 123 -6.60 8.15 14.13
N ALA A 124 -7.05 8.73 15.25
CA ALA A 124 -6.24 9.69 16.00
C ALA A 124 -5.05 9.01 16.69
N ALA A 125 -5.26 7.81 17.24
CA ALA A 125 -4.18 7.01 17.81
C ALA A 125 -3.10 6.68 16.77
N GLU A 126 -3.51 6.27 15.56
CA GLU A 126 -2.60 6.00 14.44
C GLU A 126 -1.76 7.24 14.10
N ALA A 127 -2.39 8.41 13.99
CA ALA A 127 -1.72 9.67 13.70
C ALA A 127 -0.66 9.98 14.77
N TYR A 128 -1.01 9.85 16.06
CA TYR A 128 -0.07 10.09 17.15
C TYR A 128 1.09 9.10 17.18
N TYR A 129 0.85 7.80 16.99
CA TYR A 129 1.96 6.84 16.93
C TYR A 129 2.88 7.06 15.71
N ARG A 130 2.33 7.48 14.57
CA ARG A 130 3.14 7.91 13.42
C ARG A 130 3.97 9.14 13.73
N GLN A 131 3.41 10.13 14.44
CA GLN A 131 4.18 11.29 14.91
C GLN A 131 5.29 10.86 15.87
N ALA A 132 5.04 9.92 16.79
CA ALA A 132 6.08 9.39 17.67
C ALA A 132 7.26 8.80 16.87
N LEU A 133 6.99 8.06 15.79
CA LEU A 133 8.03 7.53 14.89
C LEU A 133 8.78 8.60 14.09
N GLN A 134 8.20 9.78 13.85
CA GLN A 134 8.93 10.89 13.22
C GLN A 134 10.02 11.44 14.15
N TYR A 135 9.76 11.47 15.45
CA TYR A 135 10.74 11.93 16.45
C TYR A 135 11.70 10.82 16.90
N ILE A 136 11.20 9.59 17.05
CA ILE A 136 11.97 8.41 17.46
C ILE A 136 11.81 7.30 16.40
N PRO A 137 12.51 7.39 15.25
CA PRO A 137 12.41 6.38 14.19
C PRO A 137 12.82 4.98 14.63
N ALA A 138 13.58 4.84 15.71
CA ALA A 138 14.01 3.58 16.28
C ALA A 138 12.99 2.94 17.26
N SER A 139 11.90 3.64 17.62
CA SER A 139 10.92 3.15 18.60
C SER A 139 10.26 1.84 18.15
N THR A 140 10.56 0.76 18.87
CA THR A 140 9.92 -0.55 18.71
C THR A 140 8.51 -0.54 19.25
N GLU A 141 8.27 0.18 20.35
CA GLU A 141 6.95 0.35 20.97
C GLU A 141 5.95 0.99 20.01
N ALA A 142 6.28 2.15 19.40
CA ALA A 142 5.37 2.82 18.47
C ALA A 142 5.01 1.93 17.26
N ARG A 143 5.98 1.16 16.76
CA ARG A 143 5.74 0.18 15.68
C ARG A 143 4.81 -0.95 16.12
N GLN A 144 5.03 -1.51 17.32
CA GLN A 144 4.16 -2.56 17.85
C GLN A 144 2.72 -2.06 18.04
N LYS A 145 2.56 -0.85 18.58
CA LYS A 145 1.24 -0.20 18.75
C LYS A 145 0.53 0.01 17.41
N LEU A 146 1.24 0.51 16.39
CA LEU A 146 0.68 0.65 15.04
C LEU A 146 0.25 -0.68 14.42
N ASN A 147 1.05 -1.73 14.58
CA ASN A 147 0.72 -3.05 14.03
C ASN A 147 -0.55 -3.64 14.67
N GLN A 148 -0.69 -3.49 15.99
CA GLN A 148 -1.89 -3.94 16.70
C GLN A 148 -3.12 -3.11 16.29
N LEU A 149 -2.96 -1.79 16.20
CA LEU A 149 -4.02 -0.87 15.80
C LEU A 149 -4.48 -1.09 14.36
N ALA A 150 -3.57 -1.45 13.45
CA ALA A 150 -3.87 -1.72 12.04
C ALA A 150 -4.97 -2.79 11.89
N GLN A 151 -4.93 -3.83 12.73
CA GLN A 151 -5.96 -4.88 12.73
C GLN A 151 -7.34 -4.33 13.11
N GLU A 152 -7.42 -3.48 14.15
CA GLU A 152 -8.70 -2.85 14.55
C GLU A 152 -9.19 -1.85 13.50
N LEU A 153 -8.29 -1.05 12.92
CA LEU A 153 -8.61 -0.06 11.89
C LEU A 153 -9.12 -0.69 10.60
N ALA A 154 -8.57 -1.83 10.20
CA ALA A 154 -9.03 -2.54 9.00
C ALA A 154 -10.54 -2.85 9.08
N TRP A 155 -11.02 -3.31 10.25
CA TRP A 155 -12.44 -3.54 10.49
C TRP A 155 -13.28 -2.26 10.55
N VAL A 156 -12.73 -1.14 11.04
CA VAL A 156 -13.43 0.15 11.04
C VAL A 156 -13.66 0.62 9.60
N HIS A 157 -12.62 0.59 8.78
CA HIS A 157 -12.70 0.92 7.37
C HIS A 157 -13.67 -0.01 6.62
N TYR A 158 -13.59 -1.32 6.87
CA TYR A 158 -14.51 -2.28 6.28
C TYR A 158 -15.98 -1.98 6.60
N ARG A 159 -16.31 -1.73 7.88
CA ARG A 159 -17.67 -1.39 8.31
C ARG A 159 -18.18 -0.08 7.71
N ARG A 160 -17.28 0.90 7.56
CA ARG A 160 -17.63 2.18 6.91
C ARG A 160 -17.87 1.99 5.41
N GLY A 161 -17.08 1.15 4.75
CA GLY A 161 -17.30 0.69 3.38
C GLY A 161 -18.68 0.06 3.21
N LEU A 162 -19.07 -0.85 4.11
CA LEU A 162 -20.41 -1.47 4.11
C LEU A 162 -21.54 -0.44 4.27
N SER A 163 -21.32 0.58 5.10
CA SER A 163 -22.30 1.65 5.31
C SER A 163 -22.49 2.49 4.03
N TYR A 164 -21.43 2.73 3.27
CA TYR A 164 -21.51 3.41 1.97
C TYR A 164 -22.09 2.51 0.86
N GLU A 165 -21.73 1.22 0.84
CA GLU A 165 -22.30 0.22 -0.06
C GLU A 165 -23.83 0.13 0.10
N ALA A 166 -24.33 0.10 1.34
CA ALA A 166 -25.77 0.03 1.63
C ALA A 166 -26.60 1.19 1.05
N VAL A 167 -25.96 2.33 0.75
CA VAL A 167 -26.60 3.50 0.12
C VAL A 167 -26.08 3.77 -1.30
N ASN A 168 -25.46 2.76 -1.95
CA ASN A 168 -24.92 2.81 -3.30
C ASN A 168 -23.87 3.92 -3.55
N ARG A 169 -23.16 4.36 -2.50
CA ARG A 169 -22.06 5.34 -2.58
C ARG A 169 -20.76 4.61 -2.86
N TRP A 170 -20.64 4.08 -4.08
CA TRP A 170 -19.54 3.22 -4.50
C TRP A 170 -18.15 3.87 -4.46
N PRO A 171 -17.96 5.16 -4.83
CA PRO A 171 -16.65 5.80 -4.71
C PRO A 171 -16.14 5.86 -3.27
N GLU A 172 -17.01 6.19 -2.31
CA GLU A 172 -16.67 6.25 -0.89
C GLU A 172 -16.51 4.85 -0.30
N ALA A 173 -17.34 3.89 -0.70
CA ALA A 173 -17.20 2.49 -0.33
C ALA A 173 -15.84 1.94 -0.80
N LEU A 174 -15.46 2.23 -2.05
CA LEU A 174 -14.16 1.83 -2.62
C LEU A 174 -13.00 2.37 -1.79
N GLN A 175 -13.02 3.66 -1.44
CA GLN A 175 -11.96 4.27 -0.64
C GLN A 175 -11.81 3.60 0.73
N GLU A 176 -12.92 3.29 1.40
CA GLU A 176 -12.88 2.65 2.71
C GLU A 176 -12.47 1.16 2.60
N TYR A 177 -12.96 0.42 1.61
CA TYR A 177 -12.54 -0.96 1.38
C TYR A 177 -11.07 -1.07 0.97
N GLU A 178 -10.56 -0.11 0.20
CA GLU A 178 -9.14 -0.05 -0.14
C GLU A 178 -8.27 0.08 1.11
N ARG A 179 -8.64 0.95 2.05
CA ARG A 179 -7.93 1.09 3.33
C ARG A 179 -7.98 -0.20 4.15
N ALA A 180 -9.15 -0.84 4.23
CA ALA A 180 -9.28 -2.12 4.93
C ALA A 180 -8.37 -3.20 4.33
N TYR A 181 -8.39 -3.32 2.99
CA TYR A 181 -7.57 -4.28 2.25
C TYR A 181 -6.07 -4.02 2.40
N LEU A 182 -5.62 -2.76 2.36
CA LEU A 182 -4.20 -2.42 2.53
C LEU A 182 -3.68 -2.71 3.95
N LEU A 183 -4.55 -2.63 4.96
CA LEU A 183 -4.18 -2.90 6.36
C LEU A 183 -4.16 -4.40 6.68
N ALA A 184 -5.05 -5.19 6.08
CA ALA A 184 -5.17 -6.63 6.31
C ALA A 184 -5.46 -7.37 4.98
N PRO A 185 -4.48 -7.47 4.06
CA PRO A 185 -4.68 -8.07 2.74
C PRO A 185 -4.95 -9.58 2.77
N GLU A 186 -4.65 -10.25 3.89
CA GLU A 186 -4.90 -11.67 4.12
C GLU A 186 -6.38 -12.00 4.36
N ILE A 187 -7.20 -11.01 4.70
CA ILE A 187 -8.64 -11.19 4.92
C ILE A 187 -9.35 -11.16 3.57
N SER A 188 -9.77 -12.34 3.08
CA SER A 188 -10.43 -12.51 1.78
C SER A 188 -11.68 -11.64 1.62
N GLU A 189 -12.45 -11.47 2.70
CA GLU A 189 -13.65 -10.63 2.70
C GLU A 189 -13.35 -9.17 2.31
N PHE A 190 -12.22 -8.60 2.76
CA PHE A 190 -11.84 -7.23 2.42
C PHE A 190 -11.44 -7.12 0.95
N ALA A 191 -10.69 -8.09 0.44
CA ALA A 191 -10.30 -8.15 -0.97
C ALA A 191 -11.52 -8.26 -1.90
N ASP A 192 -12.54 -9.00 -1.49
CA ASP A 192 -13.78 -9.17 -2.24
C ASP A 192 -14.60 -7.88 -2.31
N HIS A 193 -14.82 -7.23 -1.16
CA HIS A 193 -15.56 -5.98 -1.13
C HIS A 193 -14.81 -4.85 -1.84
N TYR A 194 -13.47 -4.81 -1.75
CA TYR A 194 -12.65 -3.89 -2.55
C TYR A 194 -12.84 -4.12 -4.07
N ARG A 195 -12.73 -5.37 -4.54
CA ARG A 195 -12.94 -5.72 -5.96
C ARG A 195 -14.35 -5.34 -6.44
N ARG A 196 -15.36 -5.63 -5.63
CA ARG A 196 -16.76 -5.27 -5.90
C ARG A 196 -16.93 -3.76 -6.02
N ALA A 197 -16.48 -3.01 -5.03
CA ALA A 197 -16.64 -1.56 -5.01
C ALA A 197 -15.90 -0.91 -6.19
N LYS A 198 -14.73 -1.44 -6.56
CA LYS A 198 -13.98 -1.00 -7.74
C LYS A 198 -14.74 -1.24 -9.04
N ALA A 199 -15.32 -2.43 -9.22
CA ALA A 199 -16.12 -2.76 -10.40
C ALA A 199 -17.30 -1.80 -10.58
N ASN A 200 -17.96 -1.44 -9.47
CA ASN A 200 -19.10 -0.52 -9.46
C ASN A 200 -18.68 0.95 -9.66
N ALA A 201 -17.57 1.39 -9.05
CA ALA A 201 -17.14 2.78 -9.07
C ALA A 201 -16.50 3.22 -10.41
N ASP A 202 -15.66 2.37 -11.01
CA ASP A 202 -14.84 2.79 -12.16
C ASP A 202 -15.57 2.68 -13.51
N GLN A 203 -16.39 1.64 -13.71
CA GLN A 203 -16.89 1.26 -15.05
C GLN A 203 -18.24 0.51 -15.06
N ASN A 204 -18.86 0.28 -13.89
CA ASN A 204 -20.06 -0.55 -13.75
C ASN A 204 -19.90 -1.93 -14.42
N LEU A 205 -18.74 -2.56 -14.21
CA LEU A 205 -18.45 -3.87 -14.79
C LEU A 205 -19.29 -4.95 -14.11
N PRO A 206 -19.86 -5.91 -14.87
CA PRO A 206 -20.64 -6.97 -14.28
C PRO A 206 -19.78 -7.83 -13.36
N LEU A 207 -20.32 -8.14 -12.19
CA LEU A 207 -19.76 -9.07 -11.23
C LEU A 207 -20.16 -10.49 -11.59
N ARG A 208 -19.17 -11.38 -11.68
CA ARG A 208 -19.38 -12.77 -12.06
C ARG A 208 -18.75 -13.71 -11.04
N THR A 209 -19.31 -14.91 -10.86
CA THR A 209 -18.65 -15.99 -10.11
C THR A 209 -18.93 -17.36 -10.72
N VAL A 210 -18.04 -18.33 -10.45
CA VAL A 210 -18.34 -19.75 -10.66
C VAL A 210 -18.99 -20.26 -9.38
N LEU A 211 -20.27 -20.64 -9.47
CA LEU A 211 -21.07 -20.99 -8.31
C LEU A 211 -20.80 -22.45 -7.89
N PHE A 212 -21.27 -23.43 -8.66
CA PHE A 212 -21.01 -24.84 -8.39
C PHE A 212 -21.02 -25.70 -9.65
N PHE A 213 -20.45 -26.90 -9.51
CA PHE A 213 -20.62 -28.01 -10.45
C PHE A 213 -21.27 -29.19 -9.73
N ILE A 214 -22.29 -29.79 -10.32
CA ILE A 214 -22.84 -31.06 -9.83
C ILE A 214 -22.01 -32.20 -10.38
N ASN A 215 -21.61 -33.11 -9.51
CA ASN A 215 -20.82 -34.28 -9.89
C ASN A 215 -21.72 -35.52 -9.95
N HIS A 216 -22.01 -36.01 -11.15
CA HIS A 216 -22.73 -37.27 -11.36
C HIS A 216 -21.79 -38.48 -11.49
N THR A 217 -20.50 -38.29 -11.24
CA THR A 217 -19.48 -39.33 -11.40
C THR A 217 -19.15 -40.00 -10.07
N SER A 218 -18.41 -41.11 -10.12
CA SER A 218 -17.93 -41.81 -8.93
C SER A 218 -16.67 -41.19 -8.29
N THR A 219 -16.11 -40.13 -8.88
CA THR A 219 -14.87 -39.49 -8.40
C THR A 219 -15.19 -38.18 -7.71
N ALA A 220 -15.18 -38.16 -6.38
CA ALA A 220 -15.45 -36.95 -5.60
C ALA A 220 -14.36 -35.87 -5.75
N GLY A 221 -14.74 -34.60 -5.59
CA GLY A 221 -13.84 -33.45 -5.57
C GLY A 221 -13.40 -32.95 -6.95
N VAL A 222 -13.84 -33.58 -8.03
CA VAL A 222 -13.54 -33.12 -9.40
C VAL A 222 -14.25 -31.80 -9.69
N GLU A 223 -15.48 -31.65 -9.17
CA GLU A 223 -16.34 -30.47 -9.26
C GLU A 223 -15.71 -29.23 -8.63
N GLU A 224 -15.12 -29.38 -7.45
CA GLU A 224 -14.47 -28.29 -6.72
C GLU A 224 -13.19 -27.83 -7.43
N LEU A 225 -12.36 -28.80 -7.83
CA LEU A 225 -11.14 -28.51 -8.59
C LEU A 225 -11.47 -27.84 -9.94
N LEU A 226 -12.49 -28.32 -10.66
CA LEU A 226 -12.90 -27.73 -11.92
C LEU A 226 -13.44 -26.32 -11.72
N ALA A 227 -14.26 -26.09 -10.70
CA ALA A 227 -14.81 -24.76 -10.40
C ALA A 227 -13.67 -23.75 -10.12
N ARG A 228 -12.71 -24.13 -9.28
CA ARG A 228 -11.53 -23.29 -8.97
C ARG A 228 -10.70 -22.97 -10.21
N GLU A 229 -10.35 -23.98 -10.99
CA GLU A 229 -9.56 -23.77 -12.21
C GLU A 229 -10.32 -22.93 -13.23
N LEU A 230 -11.63 -23.19 -13.43
CA LEU A 230 -12.46 -22.41 -14.34
C LEU A 230 -12.49 -20.95 -13.93
N GLN A 231 -12.67 -20.67 -12.65
CA GLN A 231 -12.66 -19.30 -12.14
C GLN A 231 -11.32 -18.59 -12.42
N GLN A 232 -10.19 -19.26 -12.17
CA GLN A 232 -8.87 -18.70 -12.46
C GLN A 232 -8.71 -18.37 -13.95
N GLN A 233 -9.12 -19.29 -14.84
CA GLN A 233 -9.03 -19.07 -16.28
C GLN A 233 -9.99 -17.97 -16.77
N MET A 234 -11.20 -17.88 -16.21
CA MET A 234 -12.15 -16.82 -16.53
C MET A 234 -11.65 -15.44 -16.05
N GLN A 235 -11.09 -15.36 -14.85
CA GLN A 235 -10.49 -14.12 -14.35
C GLN A 235 -9.33 -13.65 -15.23
N ALA A 236 -8.45 -14.57 -15.66
CA ALA A 236 -7.35 -14.26 -16.58
C ALA A 236 -7.86 -13.81 -17.96
N ALA A 237 -8.96 -14.38 -18.44
CA ALA A 237 -9.56 -14.06 -19.74
C ALA A 237 -10.53 -12.87 -19.71
N ALA A 238 -10.85 -12.31 -18.54
CA ALA A 238 -11.86 -11.27 -18.38
C ALA A 238 -11.54 -10.03 -19.22
N ASN A 239 -10.26 -9.65 -19.28
CA ASN A 239 -9.74 -8.53 -20.09
C ASN A 239 -10.58 -7.24 -19.94
N GLY A 240 -10.97 -6.92 -18.69
CA GLY A 240 -11.78 -5.75 -18.37
C GLY A 240 -13.28 -5.85 -18.71
N LYS A 241 -13.79 -7.00 -19.14
CA LYS A 241 -15.22 -7.18 -19.48
C LYS A 241 -16.13 -7.46 -18.27
N TYR A 242 -15.55 -7.96 -17.19
CA TYR A 242 -16.23 -8.33 -15.95
C TYR A 242 -15.20 -8.50 -14.83
N VAL A 243 -15.66 -8.60 -13.58
CA VAL A 243 -14.81 -8.90 -12.42
C VAL A 243 -15.25 -10.22 -11.80
N MET A 244 -14.33 -11.18 -11.63
CA MET A 244 -14.63 -12.41 -10.89
C MET A 244 -14.53 -12.20 -9.38
N LEU A 245 -15.57 -12.60 -8.65
CA LEU A 245 -15.53 -12.77 -7.20
C LEU A 245 -14.86 -14.08 -6.81
N ASP A 246 -14.37 -14.17 -5.57
CA ASP A 246 -13.67 -15.35 -5.07
C ASP A 246 -14.58 -16.58 -4.86
N TYR A 247 -14.02 -17.77 -5.10
CA TYR A 247 -14.70 -19.06 -5.01
C TYR A 247 -14.91 -19.47 -3.54
N THR A 248 -14.02 -19.05 -2.65
CA THR A 248 -14.06 -19.42 -1.22
C THR A 248 -15.32 -18.89 -0.50
N ARG A 249 -15.78 -17.67 -0.82
CA ARG A 249 -17.05 -17.12 -0.30
C ARG A 249 -18.26 -17.85 -0.88
N THR A 250 -18.16 -18.24 -2.15
CA THR A 250 -19.18 -19.04 -2.84
C THR A 250 -19.38 -20.38 -2.13
N GLN A 251 -18.28 -21.07 -1.77
CA GLN A 251 -18.34 -22.32 -1.02
C GLN A 251 -18.95 -22.13 0.37
N ALA A 252 -18.58 -21.11 1.14
CA ALA A 252 -19.11 -20.91 2.49
C ALA A 252 -20.64 -20.75 2.51
N VAL A 253 -21.19 -19.99 1.55
CA VAL A 253 -22.64 -19.85 1.38
C VAL A 253 -23.27 -21.17 0.90
N LEU A 254 -22.57 -21.89 0.02
CA LEU A 254 -23.01 -23.20 -0.43
C LEU A 254 -23.02 -24.21 0.71
N THR A 255 -22.02 -24.34 1.58
CA THR A 255 -22.02 -25.36 2.64
C THR A 255 -23.18 -25.22 3.62
N GLU A 256 -23.62 -23.99 3.90
CA GLU A 256 -24.77 -23.72 4.76
C GLU A 256 -26.10 -24.09 4.10
N GLN A 257 -26.19 -24.00 2.76
CA GLN A 257 -27.38 -24.31 1.96
C GLN A 257 -27.28 -25.64 1.19
N ALA A 258 -26.14 -26.35 1.26
CA ALA A 258 -25.78 -27.49 0.40
C ALA A 258 -26.59 -28.74 0.73
N ALA A 259 -27.18 -28.82 1.92
CA ALA A 259 -28.17 -29.86 2.23
C ALA A 259 -29.38 -29.84 1.28
N ALA A 260 -29.63 -28.71 0.59
CA ALA A 260 -30.70 -28.55 -0.39
C ALA A 260 -30.26 -28.71 -1.86
N LEU A 261 -28.96 -28.85 -2.14
CA LEU A 261 -28.47 -29.17 -3.49
C LEU A 261 -28.80 -30.64 -3.77
N GLY A 262 -30.03 -30.89 -4.21
CA GLY A 262 -30.41 -32.17 -4.79
C GLY A 262 -29.50 -32.52 -5.97
N GLY A 263 -29.54 -33.78 -6.42
CA GLY A 263 -28.73 -34.26 -7.54
C GLY A 263 -29.08 -33.64 -8.91
N GLU A 264 -29.77 -32.51 -8.97
CA GLU A 264 -30.16 -31.81 -10.20
C GLU A 264 -29.68 -30.36 -10.20
N LEU A 265 -29.40 -29.84 -11.40
CA LEU A 265 -28.91 -28.48 -11.63
C LEU A 265 -30.05 -27.47 -11.40
N ASP A 266 -30.26 -27.07 -10.14
CA ASP A 266 -31.30 -26.11 -9.77
C ASP A 266 -30.91 -24.67 -10.11
N GLU A 267 -31.43 -24.18 -11.24
CA GLU A 267 -31.24 -22.80 -11.69
C GLU A 267 -31.86 -21.78 -10.73
N LYS A 268 -32.98 -22.12 -10.06
CA LYS A 268 -33.64 -21.21 -9.12
C LYS A 268 -32.76 -20.99 -7.90
N LEU A 269 -32.22 -22.08 -7.33
CA LEU A 269 -31.26 -21.99 -6.24
C LEU A 269 -30.03 -21.19 -6.66
N ALA A 270 -29.51 -21.40 -7.87
CA ALA A 270 -28.39 -20.63 -8.38
C ALA A 270 -28.68 -19.12 -8.46
N LEU A 271 -29.90 -18.75 -8.85
CA LEU A 271 -30.35 -17.35 -8.87
C LEU A 271 -30.47 -16.77 -7.46
N ASP A 272 -31.05 -17.51 -6.52
CA ASP A 272 -31.20 -17.09 -5.13
C ASP A 272 -29.84 -16.87 -4.46
N LEU A 273 -28.90 -17.80 -4.65
CA LEU A 273 -27.52 -17.68 -4.18
C LEU A 273 -26.78 -16.53 -4.87
N GLY A 274 -26.98 -16.33 -6.18
CA GLY A 274 -26.40 -15.19 -6.89
C GLY A 274 -26.87 -13.84 -6.34
N ARG A 275 -28.14 -13.73 -5.92
CA ARG A 275 -28.66 -12.51 -5.25
C ARG A 275 -28.02 -12.31 -3.88
N ILE A 276 -27.88 -13.37 -3.09
CA ILE A 276 -27.19 -13.33 -1.78
C ILE A 276 -25.73 -12.89 -1.94
N LEU A 277 -25.06 -13.41 -2.96
CA LEU A 277 -23.68 -13.07 -3.28
C LEU A 277 -23.53 -11.69 -3.92
N GLY A 278 -24.62 -11.03 -4.33
CA GLY A 278 -24.58 -9.71 -4.96
C GLY A 278 -23.81 -9.70 -6.28
N VAL A 279 -23.96 -10.74 -7.09
CA VAL A 279 -23.34 -10.84 -8.42
C VAL A 279 -24.37 -10.62 -9.52
N ASP A 280 -23.93 -10.12 -10.67
CA ASP A 280 -24.78 -9.95 -11.85
C ASP A 280 -24.97 -11.26 -12.62
N GLU A 281 -23.96 -12.14 -12.55
CA GLU A 281 -23.94 -13.41 -13.27
C GLU A 281 -23.31 -14.55 -12.47
N VAL A 282 -23.88 -15.75 -12.60
CA VAL A 282 -23.32 -16.98 -12.05
C VAL A 282 -23.06 -17.99 -13.15
N VAL A 283 -21.99 -18.76 -13.00
CA VAL A 283 -21.73 -19.96 -13.80
C VAL A 283 -22.06 -21.19 -12.96
N ILE A 284 -22.93 -22.04 -13.46
CA ILE A 284 -23.23 -23.36 -12.89
C ILE A 284 -22.93 -24.44 -13.92
N GLY A 285 -22.66 -25.65 -13.48
CA GLY A 285 -22.41 -26.75 -14.41
C GLY A 285 -22.63 -28.14 -13.82
N ALA A 286 -22.38 -29.13 -14.66
CA ALA A 286 -22.47 -30.53 -14.28
C ALA A 286 -21.35 -31.33 -14.95
N ILE A 287 -20.86 -32.32 -14.22
CA ILE A 287 -19.92 -33.34 -14.70
C ILE A 287 -20.70 -34.63 -14.84
N HIS A 288 -20.86 -35.10 -16.07
CA HIS A 288 -21.74 -36.23 -16.42
C HIS A 288 -21.01 -37.56 -16.38
N SER A 289 -19.76 -37.58 -16.85
CA SER A 289 -18.92 -38.77 -16.84
C SER A 289 -17.46 -38.40 -16.64
N PHE A 290 -16.73 -39.28 -15.96
CA PHE A 290 -15.30 -39.17 -15.75
C PHE A 290 -14.67 -40.57 -15.83
N GLU A 291 -13.93 -40.80 -16.91
CA GLU A 291 -13.31 -42.09 -17.19
C GLU A 291 -11.80 -42.02 -16.97
N VAL A 292 -11.28 -42.92 -16.14
CA VAL A 292 -9.83 -43.06 -15.89
C VAL A 292 -9.45 -44.52 -16.15
N ARG A 293 -9.32 -44.87 -17.43
CA ARG A 293 -8.83 -46.19 -17.89
C ARG A 293 -7.68 -46.02 -18.87
N ASN A 294 -7.98 -46.08 -20.18
CA ASN A 294 -6.98 -45.98 -21.26
C ASN A 294 -6.56 -44.54 -21.57
N ARG A 295 -7.47 -43.59 -21.38
CA ARG A 295 -7.23 -42.15 -21.45
C ARG A 295 -8.16 -41.50 -20.45
N VAL A 296 -7.72 -40.43 -19.81
CA VAL A 296 -8.61 -39.64 -18.97
C VAL A 296 -9.56 -38.87 -19.88
N ARG A 297 -10.86 -38.98 -19.62
CA ARG A 297 -11.92 -38.22 -20.29
C ARG A 297 -12.90 -37.69 -19.28
N ILE A 298 -13.42 -36.51 -19.56
CA ILE A 298 -14.47 -35.90 -18.76
C ILE A 298 -15.52 -35.31 -19.67
N GLU A 299 -16.79 -35.52 -19.35
CA GLU A 299 -17.90 -34.86 -20.00
C GLU A 299 -18.47 -33.79 -19.08
N VAL A 300 -18.48 -32.55 -19.55
CA VAL A 300 -18.91 -31.39 -18.77
C VAL A 300 -19.91 -30.54 -19.55
N SER A 301 -20.85 -29.94 -18.83
CA SER A 301 -21.75 -28.89 -19.34
C SER A 301 -21.77 -27.71 -18.38
N ALA A 302 -22.06 -26.52 -18.88
CA ALA A 302 -22.15 -25.33 -18.05
C ALA A 302 -23.15 -24.32 -18.61
N LYS A 303 -23.73 -23.50 -17.73
CA LYS A 303 -24.60 -22.38 -18.06
C LYS A 303 -24.10 -21.13 -17.36
N ARG A 304 -24.19 -19.99 -18.04
CA ARG A 304 -24.02 -18.66 -17.45
C ARG A 304 -25.39 -18.00 -17.34
N LEU A 305 -25.84 -17.78 -16.11
CA LEU A 305 -27.14 -17.20 -15.78
C LEU A 305 -26.98 -15.75 -15.37
N GLN A 306 -27.89 -14.89 -15.84
CA GLN A 306 -28.02 -13.51 -15.40
C GLN A 306 -28.94 -13.45 -14.17
N ILE A 307 -28.45 -12.89 -13.07
CA ILE A 307 -29.16 -12.89 -11.77
C ILE A 307 -30.43 -12.03 -11.77
N PRO A 308 -30.43 -10.79 -12.28
CA PRO A 308 -31.64 -9.95 -12.27
C PRO A 308 -32.83 -10.55 -13.02
N THR A 309 -32.58 -11.26 -14.13
CA THR A 309 -33.63 -11.70 -15.08
C THR A 309 -33.87 -13.20 -15.08
N GLY A 310 -32.94 -13.99 -14.55
CA GLY A 310 -32.94 -15.45 -14.72
C GLY A 310 -32.53 -15.93 -16.12
N ARG A 311 -32.14 -15.01 -17.02
CA ARG A 311 -31.84 -15.37 -18.41
C ARG A 311 -30.55 -16.18 -18.51
N VAL A 312 -30.58 -17.25 -19.30
CA VAL A 312 -29.37 -17.95 -19.73
C VAL A 312 -28.65 -17.10 -20.80
N ASN A 313 -27.53 -16.49 -20.41
CA ASN A 313 -26.71 -15.70 -21.33
C ASN A 313 -25.82 -16.57 -22.22
N LYS A 314 -25.42 -17.74 -21.73
CA LYS A 314 -24.65 -18.72 -22.49
C LYS A 314 -24.93 -20.13 -21.98
N GLU A 315 -25.10 -21.06 -22.90
CA GLU A 315 -25.22 -22.49 -22.61
C GLU A 315 -24.15 -23.27 -23.36
N VAL A 316 -23.39 -24.06 -22.61
CA VAL A 316 -22.42 -25.02 -23.12
C VAL A 316 -23.04 -26.39 -22.97
N LYS A 317 -23.53 -26.94 -24.08
CA LYS A 317 -24.03 -28.31 -24.15
C LYS A 317 -22.94 -29.31 -23.71
N PRO A 318 -23.32 -30.47 -23.16
CA PRO A 318 -22.36 -31.50 -22.78
C PRO A 318 -21.34 -31.77 -23.89
N PHE A 319 -20.07 -31.75 -23.54
CA PHE A 319 -19.00 -32.12 -24.45
C PHE A 319 -17.93 -32.94 -23.73
N THR A 320 -17.38 -33.91 -24.45
CA THR A 320 -16.27 -34.73 -23.96
C THR A 320 -14.94 -34.03 -24.21
N TYR A 321 -14.19 -33.80 -23.14
CA TYR A 321 -12.78 -33.41 -23.20
C TYR A 321 -11.90 -34.63 -22.97
N THR A 322 -10.98 -34.88 -23.89
CA THR A 322 -10.01 -35.98 -23.76
C THR A 322 -8.65 -35.41 -23.38
N PHE A 323 -8.15 -35.80 -22.22
CA PHE A 323 -6.85 -35.34 -21.72
C PHE A 323 -5.69 -35.91 -22.56
N ALA A 324 -4.50 -35.32 -22.40
CA ALA A 324 -3.28 -35.75 -23.09
C ALA A 324 -3.00 -37.25 -22.84
N ARG A 325 -2.30 -37.91 -23.77
CA ARG A 325 -2.03 -39.37 -23.69
C ARG A 325 -1.32 -39.81 -22.40
N GLY A 326 -0.58 -38.92 -21.73
CA GLY A 326 0.10 -39.19 -20.47
C GLY A 326 -0.73 -38.89 -19.21
N ALA A 327 -1.98 -38.44 -19.34
CA ALA A 327 -2.88 -38.24 -18.21
C ALA A 327 -3.39 -39.59 -17.70
N THR A 328 -3.26 -39.80 -16.40
CA THR A 328 -3.57 -41.02 -15.65
C THR A 328 -4.35 -40.67 -14.38
N ALA A 329 -4.73 -41.67 -13.60
CA ALA A 329 -5.34 -41.46 -12.27
C ALA A 329 -4.48 -40.60 -11.33
N ALA A 330 -3.15 -40.63 -11.49
CA ALA A 330 -2.22 -39.95 -10.60
C ALA A 330 -2.04 -38.46 -10.92
N ASN A 331 -2.13 -38.06 -12.20
CA ASN A 331 -1.69 -36.73 -12.67
C ASN A 331 -2.74 -35.97 -13.51
N TRP A 332 -3.95 -36.49 -13.68
CA TRP A 332 -4.99 -35.78 -14.47
C TRP A 332 -5.33 -34.40 -13.91
N ARG A 333 -5.15 -34.19 -12.59
CA ARG A 333 -5.39 -32.91 -11.92
C ARG A 333 -4.50 -31.80 -12.48
N ASP A 334 -3.27 -32.11 -12.85
CA ASP A 334 -2.30 -31.16 -13.42
C ASP A 334 -2.71 -30.68 -14.82
N GLU A 335 -3.57 -31.45 -15.49
CA GLU A 335 -4.07 -31.15 -16.83
C GLU A 335 -5.46 -30.47 -16.80
N LEU A 336 -6.08 -30.37 -15.62
CA LEU A 336 -7.39 -29.72 -15.42
C LEU A 336 -7.44 -28.23 -15.83
N PRO A 337 -6.37 -27.42 -15.64
CA PRO A 337 -6.36 -26.04 -16.13
C PRO A 337 -6.60 -25.91 -17.65
N LYS A 338 -6.21 -26.92 -18.44
CA LYS A 338 -6.43 -26.92 -19.90
C LYS A 338 -7.91 -27.14 -20.24
N LEU A 339 -8.58 -28.04 -19.53
CA LEU A 339 -10.03 -28.20 -19.62
C LEU A 339 -10.75 -26.92 -19.21
N ALA A 340 -10.36 -26.34 -18.07
CA ALA A 340 -10.92 -25.09 -17.58
C ALA A 340 -10.76 -23.95 -18.59
N THR A 341 -9.61 -23.88 -19.28
CA THR A 341 -9.36 -22.91 -20.36
C THR A 341 -10.32 -23.10 -21.52
N GLU A 342 -10.54 -24.35 -21.95
CA GLU A 342 -11.47 -24.68 -23.03
C GLU A 342 -12.93 -24.36 -22.64
N LEU A 343 -13.31 -24.67 -21.40
CA LEU A 343 -14.64 -24.34 -20.88
C LEU A 343 -14.85 -22.83 -20.74
N ALA A 344 -13.83 -22.08 -20.27
CA ALA A 344 -13.87 -20.62 -20.21
C ALA A 344 -14.06 -19.98 -21.59
N LYS A 345 -13.37 -20.49 -22.62
CA LYS A 345 -13.56 -20.04 -24.01
C LYS A 345 -14.99 -20.27 -24.52
N ARG A 346 -15.64 -21.35 -24.07
CA ARG A 346 -17.03 -21.66 -24.43
C ARG A 346 -18.05 -20.82 -23.66
N LEU A 347 -17.70 -20.29 -22.50
CA LEU A 347 -18.57 -19.48 -21.61
C LEU A 347 -18.48 -17.97 -21.83
N ASN A 348 -17.30 -17.50 -22.26
CA ASN A 348 -17.09 -16.13 -22.76
C ASN A 348 -17.80 -15.92 -24.11
#